data_AF-N0AUW5-F1
#
_entry.id   AF-N0AUW5-F1
#
_cell.length_a   1.000
_cell.length_b   1.000
_cell.length_c   1.000
_cell.angle_alpha   90.00
_cell.angle_beta   90.00
_cell.angle_gamma   90.00
#
_symmetry.space_group_name_H-M   'P 1'
#
loop_
_entity.id
_entity.type
_entity.pdbx_description
1 polymer ?
#
loop_
_entity_poly.entity_id
_entity_poly.type
_entity_poly.pdbx_seq_one_letter_code
_entity_poly.pdbx_strand_id
1 'polypeptide(L)' 'MDRNQLEQLGDELREIGHRRRELAEQIFLEVQEGDNQSSKNLYQELSNISDQAINIITRQKQMFDHELQ' A
#
# COMPACT_ATOMS: atom_id res chain seq x y z
N MET A 1 -16.91 -18.08 -1.42
CA MET A 1 -16.29 -16.77 -1.23
C MET A 1 -17.26 -15.69 -1.62
N ASP A 2 -17.32 -14.59 -0.89
CA ASP A 2 -18.03 -13.40 -1.41
C ASP A 2 -17.13 -12.70 -2.43
N ARG A 3 -17.48 -12.85 -3.71
CA ARG A 3 -16.78 -12.22 -4.83
C ARG A 3 -16.69 -10.71 -4.68
N ASN A 4 -17.71 -10.07 -4.09
CA ASN A 4 -17.73 -8.62 -3.90
C ASN A 4 -16.64 -8.17 -2.92
N GLN A 5 -16.38 -8.96 -1.87
CA GLN A 5 -15.32 -8.66 -0.91
C GLN A 5 -13.93 -8.77 -1.55
N LEU A 6 -13.71 -9.77 -2.42
CA LEU A 6 -12.46 -9.88 -3.16
C LEU A 6 -12.22 -8.73 -4.13
N GLU A 7 -13.27 -8.32 -4.86
CA GLU A 7 -13.20 -7.19 -5.78
C GLU A 7 -12.88 -5.89 -5.01
N GLN A 8 -13.50 -5.67 -3.85
CA GLN A 8 -13.18 -4.54 -2.96
C GLN A 8 -11.72 -4.54 -2.50
N LEU A 9 -11.20 -5.67 -2.01
CA LEU A 9 -9.79 -5.76 -1.60
C LEU A 9 -8.84 -5.52 -2.79
N GLY A 10 -9.22 -5.95 -3.99
CA GLY A 10 -8.47 -5.71 -5.22
C GLY A 10 -8.43 -4.23 -5.60
N ASP A 11 -9.55 -3.52 -5.48
CA ASP A 11 -9.63 -2.08 -5.74
C ASP A 11 -8.84 -1.28 -4.69
N GLU A 12 -8.93 -1.64 -3.40
CA GLU A 12 -8.12 -1.04 -2.33
C GLU A 12 -6.62 -1.20 -2.59
N LEU A 13 -6.17 -2.41 -3.00
CA LEU A 13 -4.78 -2.66 -3.36
C LEU A 13 -4.32 -1.82 -4.56
N ARG A 14 -5.20 -1.62 -5.56
CA ARG A 14 -4.88 -0.79 -6.72
C ARG A 14 -4.69 0.66 -6.31
N GLU A 15 -5.57 1.21 -5.49
CA GLU A 15 -5.45 2.56 -4.97
C GLU A 15 -4.16 2.76 -4.16
N ILE A 16 -3.85 1.82 -3.26
CA ILE A 16 -2.59 1.80 -2.52
C ILE A 16 -1.38 1.76 -3.46
N GLY A 17 -1.45 0.96 -4.52
CA GLY A 17 -0.41 0.88 -5.54
C GLY A 17 -0.16 2.22 -6.24
N HIS A 18 -1.21 2.95 -6.61
CA HIS A 18 -1.10 4.28 -7.20
C HIS A 18 -0.44 5.25 -6.22
N ARG A 19 -0.92 5.29 -4.98
CA ARG A 19 -0.43 6.22 -3.96
C ARG A 19 1.02 5.94 -3.56
N ARG A 20 1.40 4.66 -3.47
CA ARG A 20 2.79 4.23 -3.27
C ARG A 20 3.71 4.73 -4.38
N ARG A 21 3.25 4.67 -5.63
CA ARG A 21 4.03 5.16 -6.79
C ARG A 21 4.24 6.67 -6.70
N GLU A 22 3.20 7.43 -6.40
CA GLU A 22 3.28 8.89 -6.25
C GLU A 22 4.26 9.28 -5.14
N LEU A 23 4.22 8.60 -3.99
CA LEU A 23 5.18 8.84 -2.91
C LEU A 23 6.62 8.52 -3.31
N ALA A 24 6.84 7.42 -4.04
CA ALA A 24 8.17 7.08 -4.53
C ALA A 24 8.72 8.14 -5.50
N GLU A 25 7.85 8.68 -6.37
CA GLU A 25 8.20 9.78 -7.27
C GLU A 25 8.52 11.07 -6.48
N GLN A 26 7.74 11.42 -5.46
CA GLN A 26 8.01 12.58 -4.58
C GLN A 26 9.33 12.43 -3.81
N ILE A 27 9.59 11.25 -3.25
CA ILE A 27 10.85 10.95 -2.55
C ILE A 27 12.05 11.15 -3.49
N PHE A 28 11.93 10.67 -4.73
CA PHE A 28 13.00 10.82 -5.71
C PHE A 28 13.31 12.28 -6.03
N LEU A 29 12.29 13.15 -6.08
CA LEU A 29 12.46 14.59 -6.32
C LEU A 29 13.06 15.29 -5.09
N GLU A 30 12.54 15.02 -3.89
CA GLU A 30 13.01 15.64 -2.64
C GLU A 30 14.47 15.32 -2.31
N VAL A 31 14.92 14.09 -2.60
CA VAL A 31 16.33 13.70 -2.44
C VAL A 31 17.25 14.53 -3.34
N GLN A 32 16.77 15.03 -4.47
CA GLN A 32 17.55 15.94 -5.33
C GLN A 32 17.60 17.37 -4.79
N GLU A 33 16.56 17.81 -4.09
CA GLU A 33 16.46 19.18 -3.53
C GLU A 33 17.14 19.33 -2.17
N GLY A 34 17.34 18.23 -1.43
CA GLY A 34 18.15 18.19 -0.21
C GLY A 34 17.41 18.58 1.09
N ASP A 35 16.07 18.60 1.09
CA ASP A 35 15.28 18.82 2.30
C ASP A 35 15.11 17.51 3.10
N ASN A 36 15.85 17.42 4.20
CA ASN A 36 15.96 16.24 5.03
C ASN A 36 14.73 16.02 5.94
N GLN A 37 13.97 17.07 6.26
CA GLN A 37 12.77 16.94 7.11
C GLN A 37 11.57 16.46 6.28
N SER A 38 11.41 17.00 5.08
CA SER A 38 10.38 16.60 4.11
C SER A 38 10.58 15.14 3.67
N SER A 39 11.83 14.75 3.42
CA SER A 39 12.19 13.35 3.10
C SER A 39 11.74 12.34 4.16
N LYS A 40 11.94 12.62 5.46
CA LYS A 40 11.54 11.70 6.54
C LYS A 40 10.04 11.45 6.58
N ASN A 41 9.25 12.51 6.37
CA ASN A 41 7.79 12.41 6.37
C ASN A 41 7.31 11.52 5.21
N LEU A 42 7.88 11.70 4.03
CA LEU A 42 7.56 10.89 2.85
C LEU A 42 7.91 9.41 3.04
N TYR A 43 9.09 9.11 3.60
CA TYR A 43 9.46 7.72 3.92
C TYR A 43 8.53 7.10 4.98
N GLN A 44 8.10 7.88 5.97
CA GLN A 44 7.13 7.40 6.96
C GLN A 44 5.77 7.11 6.30
N GLU A 45 5.31 7.96 5.40
CA GLU A 45 4.06 7.74 4.66
C GLU A 45 4.16 6.51 3.75
N LEU A 46 5.29 6.35 3.07
CA LEU A 46 5.57 5.16 2.24
C LEU A 46 5.55 3.87 3.07
N SER A 47 6.10 3.90 4.29
CA SER A 47 6.02 2.78 5.24
C SER A 47 4.57 2.46 5.59
N ASN A 48 3.80 3.48 5.98
CA ASN A 48 2.40 3.31 6.40
C ASN A 48 1.53 2.71 5.28
N ILE A 49 1.72 3.18 4.03
CA ILE A 49 0.98 2.64 2.88
C ILE A 49 1.39 1.20 2.58
N SER A 50 2.67 0.86 2.78
CA SER A 50 3.15 -0.52 2.62
C SER A 50 2.52 -1.45 3.67
N ASP A 51 2.41 -0.99 4.91
CA ASP A 51 1.74 -1.74 5.98
C ASP A 51 0.24 -1.97 5.69
N GLN A 52 -0.44 -0.98 5.12
CA GLN A 52 -1.83 -1.13 4.67
C GLN A 52 -1.97 -2.20 3.58
N ALA A 53 -1.08 -2.20 2.59
CA ALA A 53 -1.07 -3.22 1.54
C ALA A 53 -0.86 -4.63 2.11
N ILE A 54 0.10 -4.79 3.04
CA ILE A 54 0.38 -6.07 3.71
C ILE A 54 -0.87 -6.56 4.47
N ASN A 55 -1.57 -5.67 5.17
CA ASN A 55 -2.79 -6.02 5.88
C ASN A 55 -3.90 -6.50 4.94
N ILE A 56 -4.09 -5.86 3.79
CA ILE A 56 -5.09 -6.29 2.81
C ILE A 56 -4.73 -7.66 2.20
N ILE A 57 -3.47 -7.86 1.81
CA ILE A 57 -2.99 -9.16 1.30
C ILE A 57 -3.17 -10.25 2.35
N THR A 58 -2.91 -9.94 3.62
CA THR A 58 -3.11 -10.88 4.73
C THR A 58 -4.58 -11.27 4.88
N ARG A 59 -5.50 -10.30 4.83
CA ARG A 59 -6.95 -10.57 4.85
C ARG A 59 -7.39 -11.41 3.65
N GLN A 60 -6.92 -11.07 2.46
CA GLN A 60 -7.21 -11.83 1.24
C GLN A 60 -6.75 -13.29 1.38
N LYS A 61 -5.54 -13.52 1.90
CA LYS A 61 -5.02 -14.87 2.17
C LYS A 61 -5.89 -15.63 3.18
N GLN A 62 -6.26 -14.99 4.29
CA GLN A 62 -7.12 -15.61 5.31
C GLN A 62 -8.47 -16.06 4.74
N MET A 63 -9.05 -15.28 3.83
CA MET A 63 -10.28 -15.67 3.14
C MET A 63 -10.10 -16.94 2.31
N PHE A 64 -9.00 -17.04 1.53
CA PHE A 64 -8.69 -18.24 0.76
C PHE A 64 -8.41 -19.46 1.64
N ASP A 65 -7.64 -19.29 2.71
CA ASP A 65 -7.30 -20.38 3.63
C ASP A 65 -8.57 -20.96 4.30
N HIS A 66 -9.58 -20.13 4.56
CA HIS A 66 -10.87 -20.58 5.11
C HIS A 66 -11.73 -21.37 4.12
N GLU A 67 -11.54 -21.18 2.81
CA GLU A 67 -12.29 -21.93 1.79
C GLU A 67 -11.72 -23.32 1.49
N LEU A 68 -10.44 -23.53 1.85
CA LEU A 68 -9.72 -24.78 1.62
C LEU A 68 -9.85 -25.76 2.80
N GLN A 69 -10.52 -25.37 3.89
CA GLN A 69 -10.85 -26.19 5.06
C GLN A 69 -12.24 -26.81 4.94
#